data_AF-A0AAN6H6T7-F1
#
_entry.id   AF-A0AAN6H6T7-F1
#
_cell.length_a   1.000
_cell.length_b   1.000
_cell.length_c   1.000
_cell.angle_alpha   90.00
_cell.angle_beta   90.00
_cell.angle_gamma   90.00
#
_symmetry.space_group_name_H-M   'P 1'
#
loop_
_entity.id
_entity.type
_entity.pdbx_description
1 polymer ?
#
loop_
_entity_poly.entity_id
_entity_poly.type
_entity_poly.pdbx_seq_one_letter_code
_entity_poly.pdbx_strand_id
1 'polypeptide(L)'
;MSAASRLPTIAGTITLGALVAGITSLPSVRAYIAKFLGAKASKHMWKIAAVAFALTNFKNLPGVWHIRVLRGILYQLYLQPSPQPPKHLFAPLITSSRNSLYDCDYNFHKSNSTYFTDLDVARAHTVGCLVRTGLARLNRGDEEGLPIETKSANGSYYVALGAVSCFFQKQIEPLQSFEIYTRVLSWDRKWLYLVSHVVEKGAIKPEAYVLQPWKKSKRRSEALKREDEDLRKHIYASSLARYCFKKGRLTINPEIVLERSRLLPQRPTNVGLPPRAEVSNNATPSENAQTPASNVDLSGPETVAREVSTRLGDYAEHIGDHHAVDDDGWLWGDMEKERLRGLETAVHFDKLSAVHNELRAGEVLGEYADYW
;
A
#
# COMPACT_ATOMS: atom_id res chain seq x y z
N MET A 1 -27.43 7.08 -3.27
CA MET A 1 -28.07 8.30 -3.78
C MET A 1 -27.35 8.72 -5.06
N SER A 2 -28.09 8.93 -6.16
CA SER A 2 -27.57 9.09 -7.52
C SER A 2 -26.79 10.41 -7.71
N ALA A 3 -25.70 10.35 -8.49
CA ALA A 3 -24.86 11.48 -8.90
C ALA A 3 -25.66 12.63 -9.55
N ALA A 4 -26.86 12.34 -10.08
CA ALA A 4 -27.75 13.34 -10.67
C ALA A 4 -28.28 14.38 -9.66
N SER A 5 -28.38 14.04 -8.37
CA SER A 5 -28.91 14.94 -7.34
C SER A 5 -27.94 16.07 -6.93
N ARG A 6 -26.70 16.06 -7.45
CA ARG A 6 -25.66 17.06 -7.12
C ARG A 6 -25.22 17.93 -8.29
N LEU A 7 -25.92 17.91 -9.42
CA LEU A 7 -25.66 18.80 -10.57
C LEU A 7 -25.53 20.31 -10.23
N PRO A 8 -26.27 20.89 -9.26
CA PRO A 8 -26.03 22.27 -8.83
C PRO A 8 -24.66 22.51 -8.16
N THR A 9 -24.03 21.45 -7.65
CA THR A 9 -22.70 21.46 -7.02
C THR A 9 -21.57 21.30 -8.04
N ILE A 10 -21.85 20.63 -9.17
CA ILE A 10 -20.88 20.36 -10.26
C ILE A 10 -20.51 21.65 -11.02
N ALA A 11 -21.37 22.66 -11.01
CA ALA A 11 -21.04 23.99 -11.54
C ALA A 11 -20.02 24.77 -10.67
N GLY A 12 -19.69 24.28 -9.46
CA GLY A 12 -18.85 25.00 -8.49
C GLY A 12 -17.35 24.66 -8.53
N THR A 13 -16.90 23.64 -9.27
CA THR A 13 -15.56 23.06 -9.06
C THR A 13 -14.46 23.62 -9.98
N ILE A 14 -14.77 24.54 -10.89
CA ILE A 14 -13.75 25.32 -11.63
C ILE A 14 -13.19 26.48 -10.77
N THR A 15 -13.76 26.75 -9.60
CA THR A 15 -13.63 28.05 -8.93
C THR A 15 -13.39 27.92 -7.43
N LEU A 16 -12.29 27.29 -7.01
CA LEU A 16 -11.71 27.57 -5.69
C LEU A 16 -10.40 28.34 -5.79
N GLY A 17 -9.48 27.91 -6.67
CA GLY A 17 -8.28 28.69 -6.97
C GLY A 17 -8.60 30.02 -7.65
N ALA A 18 -9.47 30.00 -8.67
CA ALA A 18 -9.94 31.21 -9.36
C ALA A 18 -10.86 32.08 -8.48
N LEU A 19 -11.63 31.47 -7.57
CA LEU A 19 -12.48 32.20 -6.63
C LEU A 19 -11.66 32.84 -5.51
N VAL A 20 -10.67 32.15 -4.95
CA VAL A 20 -9.74 32.74 -3.96
C VAL A 20 -8.86 33.80 -4.62
N ALA A 21 -8.37 33.57 -5.84
CA ALA A 21 -7.65 34.58 -6.61
C ALA A 21 -8.55 35.79 -6.97
N GLY A 22 -9.82 35.56 -7.27
CA GLY A 22 -10.82 36.58 -7.53
C GLY A 22 -11.22 37.37 -6.28
N ILE A 23 -11.44 36.71 -5.15
CA ILE A 23 -11.75 37.34 -3.86
C ILE A 23 -10.55 38.14 -3.36
N THR A 24 -9.33 37.63 -3.53
CA THR A 24 -8.09 38.35 -3.15
C THR A 24 -7.72 39.47 -4.14
N SER A 25 -8.32 39.53 -5.33
CA SER A 25 -8.17 40.66 -6.24
C SER A 25 -9.19 41.78 -6.01
N LEU A 26 -10.24 41.55 -5.21
CA LEU A 26 -11.24 42.57 -4.85
C LEU A 26 -10.59 43.75 -4.10
N PRO A 27 -10.84 45.01 -4.51
CA PRO A 27 -10.27 46.20 -3.86
C PRO A 27 -10.62 46.33 -2.37
N SER A 28 -11.85 45.94 -1.98
CA SER A 28 -12.33 45.99 -0.60
C SER A 28 -11.59 45.02 0.31
N VAL A 29 -11.36 43.79 -0.16
CA VAL A 29 -10.59 42.76 0.55
C VAL A 29 -9.13 43.19 0.69
N ARG A 30 -8.54 43.73 -0.39
CA ARG A 30 -7.17 44.29 -0.38
C ARG A 30 -7.00 45.45 0.58
N ALA A 31 -7.98 46.36 0.65
CA ALA A 31 -7.97 47.52 1.55
C ALA A 31 -8.14 47.10 3.02
N TYR A 32 -9.06 46.18 3.29
CA TYR A 32 -9.27 45.62 4.63
C TYR A 32 -8.01 44.91 5.13
N ILE A 33 -7.37 44.12 4.28
CA ILE A 33 -6.13 43.41 4.61
C ILE A 33 -4.94 44.38 4.75
N ALA A 34 -4.82 45.40 3.90
CA ALA A 34 -3.77 46.41 4.04
C ALA A 34 -3.89 47.18 5.36
N LYS A 35 -5.13 47.40 5.84
CA LYS A 35 -5.41 48.04 7.13
C LYS A 35 -4.94 47.21 8.32
N PHE A 36 -5.03 45.87 8.25
CA PHE A 36 -4.69 44.97 9.38
C PHE A 36 -3.31 44.31 9.28
N LEU A 37 -2.81 44.00 8.08
CA LEU A 37 -1.56 43.28 7.84
C LEU A 37 -0.50 44.13 7.10
N GLY A 38 -0.83 45.38 6.76
CA GLY A 38 0.07 46.32 6.09
C GLY A 38 0.10 46.20 4.56
N ALA A 39 0.46 47.31 3.89
CA ALA A 39 0.47 47.42 2.43
C ALA A 39 1.41 46.41 1.74
N LYS A 40 2.50 46.02 2.41
CA LYS A 40 3.47 45.05 1.91
C LYS A 40 2.90 43.62 1.85
N ALA A 41 2.06 43.23 2.80
CA ALA A 41 1.37 41.94 2.81
C ALA A 41 0.29 41.86 1.71
N SER A 42 -0.48 42.94 1.53
CA SER A 42 -1.49 43.05 0.46
C SER A 42 -0.88 42.88 -0.95
N LYS A 43 0.30 43.46 -1.19
CA LYS A 43 1.03 43.32 -2.47
C LYS A 43 1.47 41.88 -2.79
N HIS A 44 1.73 41.07 -1.76
CA HIS A 44 2.18 39.67 -1.92
C HIS A 44 1.07 38.64 -1.67
N MET A 45 -0.17 39.08 -1.53
CA MET A 45 -1.29 38.21 -1.11
C MET A 45 -1.52 37.01 -2.05
N TRP A 46 -1.40 37.18 -3.36
CA TRP A 46 -1.52 36.05 -4.28
C TRP A 46 -0.39 35.01 -4.10
N LYS A 47 0.82 35.46 -3.74
CA LYS A 47 1.95 34.57 -3.41
C LYS A 47 1.68 33.83 -2.10
N ILE A 48 1.17 34.55 -1.09
CA ILE A 48 0.79 33.95 0.20
C ILE A 48 -0.32 32.91 -0.01
N ALA A 49 -1.35 33.24 -0.79
CA ALA A 49 -2.44 32.32 -1.13
C ALA A 49 -1.94 31.10 -1.90
N ALA A 50 -1.07 31.30 -2.90
CA ALA A 50 -0.45 30.21 -3.66
C ALA A 50 0.41 29.29 -2.77
N VAL A 51 1.20 29.87 -1.85
CA VAL A 51 2.00 29.10 -0.89
C VAL A 51 1.11 28.35 0.09
N ALA A 52 0.08 28.99 0.66
CA ALA A 52 -0.87 28.33 1.56
C ALA A 52 -1.60 27.17 0.85
N PHE A 53 -2.00 27.37 -0.39
CA PHE A 53 -2.62 26.34 -1.22
C PHE A 53 -1.64 25.20 -1.53
N ALA A 54 -0.38 25.49 -1.85
CA ALA A 54 0.66 24.48 -2.01
C ALA A 54 0.92 23.70 -0.72
N LEU A 55 0.92 24.35 0.45
CA LEU A 55 1.12 23.71 1.75
C LEU A 55 -0.04 22.80 2.15
N THR A 56 -1.29 23.25 1.96
CA THR A 56 -2.48 22.40 2.21
C THR A 56 -2.53 21.18 1.29
N ASN A 57 -1.82 21.24 0.15
CA ASN A 57 -1.71 20.17 -0.83
C ASN A 57 -0.29 19.65 -0.99
N PHE A 58 0.55 19.82 0.03
CA PHE A 58 1.98 19.50 -0.05
C PHE A 58 2.20 18.06 -0.52
N LYS A 59 1.34 17.13 -0.07
CA LYS A 59 1.41 15.72 -0.44
C LYS A 59 1.16 15.43 -1.93
N ASN A 60 0.56 16.36 -2.65
CA ASN A 60 0.20 16.25 -4.07
C ASN A 60 1.14 17.06 -4.97
N LEU A 61 2.16 17.72 -4.42
CA LEU A 61 3.19 18.37 -5.22
C LEU A 61 4.02 17.32 -5.99
N PRO A 62 4.50 17.66 -7.20
CA PRO A 62 5.36 16.77 -7.98
C PRO A 62 6.53 16.22 -7.15
N GLY A 63 6.81 14.93 -7.28
CA GLY A 63 7.89 14.26 -6.55
C GLY A 63 7.58 13.88 -5.09
N VAL A 64 6.63 14.55 -4.41
CA VAL A 64 6.36 14.29 -2.99
C VAL A 64 5.82 12.88 -2.74
N TRP A 65 5.01 12.34 -3.64
CA TRP A 65 4.57 10.94 -3.57
C TRP A 65 5.76 9.97 -3.57
N HIS A 66 6.73 10.15 -4.49
CA HIS A 66 7.94 9.32 -4.56
C HIS A 66 8.73 9.40 -3.26
N ILE A 67 8.92 10.60 -2.72
CA ILE A 67 9.60 10.80 -1.43
C ILE A 67 8.88 10.05 -0.31
N ARG A 68 7.55 10.09 -0.25
CA ARG A 68 6.78 9.38 0.78
C ARG A 68 6.95 7.86 0.69
N VAL A 69 6.91 7.31 -0.52
CA VAL A 69 7.11 5.87 -0.78
C VAL A 69 8.54 5.46 -0.46
N LEU A 70 9.54 6.14 -1.05
CA LEU A 70 10.96 5.82 -0.89
C LEU A 70 11.42 5.99 0.56
N ARG A 71 11.00 7.05 1.25
CA ARG A 71 11.28 7.21 2.68
C ARG A 71 10.78 6.01 3.49
N GLY A 72 9.61 5.48 3.15
CA GLY A 72 9.07 4.30 3.81
C GLY A 72 9.89 3.05 3.55
N ILE A 73 10.27 2.81 2.30
CA ILE A 73 11.13 1.69 1.91
C ILE A 73 12.48 1.80 2.62
N LEU A 74 13.18 2.93 2.48
CA LEU A 74 14.50 3.16 3.07
C LEU A 74 14.47 3.03 4.59
N TYR A 75 13.47 3.61 5.26
CA TYR A 75 13.35 3.47 6.72
C TYR A 75 13.24 2.01 7.14
N GLN A 76 12.41 1.22 6.45
CA GLN A 76 12.17 -0.16 6.83
C GLN A 76 13.35 -1.08 6.51
N LEU A 77 14.01 -0.86 5.38
CA LEU A 77 15.16 -1.66 4.97
C LEU A 77 16.41 -1.37 5.82
N TYR A 78 16.63 -0.11 6.25
CA TYR A 78 17.92 0.29 6.84
C TYR A 78 17.85 0.77 8.30
N LEU A 79 16.77 1.42 8.71
CA LEU A 79 16.74 2.15 9.98
C LEU A 79 15.88 1.47 11.05
N GLN A 80 14.97 0.59 10.67
CA GLN A 80 14.09 -0.07 11.61
C GLN A 80 14.92 -1.15 12.37
N PRO A 81 15.08 -1.05 13.70
CA PRO A 81 16.00 -1.89 14.47
C PRO A 81 15.39 -3.16 15.09
N SER A 82 14.07 -3.31 15.07
CA SER A 82 13.31 -4.34 15.81
C SER A 82 13.30 -5.68 15.08
N PRO A 83 13.79 -6.77 15.68
CA PRO A 83 13.59 -8.12 15.17
C PRO A 83 12.11 -8.47 15.07
N GLN A 84 11.75 -9.34 14.12
CA GLN A 84 10.37 -9.80 13.93
C GLN A 84 10.31 -11.32 14.12
N PRO A 85 9.76 -11.81 15.25
CA PRO A 85 9.43 -13.22 15.38
C PRO A 85 8.27 -13.61 14.45
N PRO A 86 8.08 -14.91 14.15
CA PRO A 86 7.00 -15.39 13.28
C PRO A 86 5.59 -14.91 13.68
N LYS A 87 5.31 -14.80 14.98
CA LYS A 87 4.03 -14.29 15.49
C LYS A 87 3.68 -12.87 15.03
N HIS A 88 4.64 -12.09 14.54
CA HIS A 88 4.41 -10.73 14.04
C HIS A 88 4.07 -10.67 12.54
N LEU A 89 4.10 -11.79 11.80
CA LEU A 89 3.84 -11.81 10.36
C LEU A 89 2.47 -11.21 9.99
N PHE A 90 1.44 -11.53 10.78
CA PHE A 90 0.08 -11.04 10.58
C PHE A 90 -0.23 -9.73 11.33
N ALA A 91 0.73 -9.19 12.06
CA ALA A 91 0.53 -7.95 12.80
C ALA A 91 0.37 -6.75 11.83
N PRO A 92 -0.52 -5.79 12.13
CA PRO A 92 -0.69 -4.63 11.27
C PRO A 92 0.42 -3.59 11.47
N LEU A 93 0.89 -3.04 10.36
CA LEU A 93 1.69 -1.82 10.32
C LEU A 93 0.76 -0.63 10.03
N ILE A 94 0.88 0.43 10.84
CA ILE A 94 -0.05 1.57 10.79
C ILE A 94 0.66 2.80 10.24
N THR A 95 0.15 3.31 9.13
CA THR A 95 0.53 4.61 8.57
C THR A 95 -0.61 5.61 8.72
N SER A 96 -0.32 6.90 8.56
CA SER A 96 -1.34 7.96 8.66
C SER A 96 -1.23 8.91 7.48
N SER A 97 -2.38 9.41 7.02
CA SER A 97 -2.46 10.44 5.99
C SER A 97 -3.61 11.41 6.28
N ARG A 98 -3.85 12.33 5.34
CA ARG A 98 -4.92 13.32 5.38
C ARG A 98 -5.49 13.48 3.98
N ASN A 99 -6.80 13.66 3.87
CA ASN A 99 -7.45 14.04 2.61
C ASN A 99 -7.14 15.52 2.31
N SER A 100 -6.20 15.80 1.42
CA SER A 100 -5.91 17.18 0.99
C SER A 100 -7.03 17.71 0.07
N LEU A 101 -7.04 19.01 -0.21
CA LEU A 101 -8.07 19.58 -1.09
C LEU A 101 -7.98 19.01 -2.51
N TYR A 102 -6.78 18.79 -3.03
CA TYR A 102 -6.56 18.15 -4.34
C TYR A 102 -6.84 16.64 -4.37
N ASP A 103 -7.04 16.02 -3.22
CA ASP A 103 -7.47 14.62 -3.19
C ASP A 103 -8.98 14.48 -3.39
N CYS A 104 -9.72 15.58 -3.28
CA CYS A 104 -11.17 15.57 -3.33
C CYS A 104 -11.68 15.45 -4.78
N ASP A 105 -12.79 14.74 -4.94
CA ASP A 105 -13.54 14.70 -6.20
C ASP A 105 -14.49 15.90 -6.33
N TYR A 106 -15.34 15.87 -7.37
CA TYR A 106 -16.35 16.90 -7.60
C TYR A 106 -17.46 16.93 -6.52
N ASN A 107 -17.57 15.89 -5.69
CA ASN A 107 -18.49 15.85 -4.56
C ASN A 107 -17.86 16.39 -3.26
N PHE A 108 -16.62 16.86 -3.32
CA PHE A 108 -15.88 17.43 -2.20
C PHE A 108 -15.58 16.43 -1.06
N HIS A 109 -15.37 15.16 -1.40
CA HIS A 109 -14.85 14.15 -0.48
C HIS A 109 -13.67 13.44 -1.15
N LYS A 110 -12.88 12.66 -0.40
CA LYS A 110 -11.74 11.94 -0.96
C LYS A 110 -12.15 11.13 -2.20
N SER A 111 -11.54 11.46 -3.34
CA SER A 111 -11.75 10.76 -4.60
C SER A 111 -11.34 9.29 -4.48
N ASN A 112 -12.15 8.40 -5.04
CA ASN A 112 -11.89 6.95 -5.05
C ASN A 112 -10.50 6.61 -5.64
N SER A 113 -10.02 7.38 -6.62
CA SER A 113 -8.71 7.16 -7.23
C SER A 113 -7.55 7.52 -6.31
N THR A 114 -7.72 8.49 -5.41
CA THR A 114 -6.63 8.99 -4.55
C THR A 114 -6.41 8.13 -3.32
N TYR A 115 -7.21 7.10 -3.09
CA TYR A 115 -6.93 6.09 -2.07
C TYR A 115 -5.65 5.31 -2.40
N PHE A 116 -5.41 5.01 -3.67
CA PHE A 116 -4.26 4.19 -4.08
C PHE A 116 -2.92 4.88 -3.80
N THR A 117 -2.84 6.21 -3.88
CA THR A 117 -1.60 6.95 -3.59
C THR A 117 -1.18 6.81 -2.13
N ASP A 118 -2.14 6.82 -1.20
CA ASP A 118 -1.88 6.61 0.23
C ASP A 118 -1.68 5.13 0.57
N LEU A 119 -2.40 4.23 -0.11
CA LEU A 119 -2.22 2.78 0.02
C LEU A 119 -0.85 2.31 -0.50
N ASP A 120 -0.30 2.91 -1.55
CA ASP A 120 1.04 2.60 -2.06
C ASP A 120 2.10 2.88 -1.00
N VAL A 121 2.01 4.03 -0.34
CA VAL A 121 2.90 4.37 0.78
C VAL A 121 2.75 3.35 1.91
N ALA A 122 1.51 3.04 2.33
CA ALA A 122 1.24 2.09 3.41
C ALA A 122 1.77 0.68 3.10
N ARG A 123 1.56 0.19 1.89
CA ARG A 123 2.04 -1.11 1.43
C ARG A 123 3.55 -1.13 1.27
N ALA A 124 4.17 -0.07 0.75
CA ALA A 124 5.63 0.02 0.64
C ALA A 124 6.31 -0.06 2.01
N HIS A 125 5.75 0.63 3.03
CA HIS A 125 6.20 0.48 4.41
C HIS A 125 6.02 -0.97 4.91
N THR A 126 4.88 -1.60 4.64
CA THR A 126 4.60 -2.95 5.16
C THR A 126 5.45 -4.01 4.48
N VAL A 127 5.51 -4.02 3.15
CA VAL A 127 6.36 -4.94 2.37
C VAL A 127 7.82 -4.76 2.75
N GLY A 128 8.33 -3.52 2.80
CA GLY A 128 9.70 -3.25 3.23
C GLY A 128 9.98 -3.81 4.63
N CYS A 129 9.04 -3.66 5.56
CA CYS A 129 9.15 -4.17 6.92
C CYS A 129 9.25 -5.71 6.96
N LEU A 130 8.45 -6.40 6.14
CA LEU A 130 8.38 -7.87 6.07
C LEU A 130 9.60 -8.49 5.38
N VAL A 131 10.13 -7.82 4.34
CA VAL A 131 11.09 -8.46 3.43
C VAL A 131 12.53 -8.03 3.69
N ARG A 132 12.79 -7.01 4.51
CA ARG A 132 14.13 -6.45 4.75
C ARG A 132 15.19 -7.50 5.06
N THR A 133 14.91 -8.41 6.00
CA THR A 133 15.86 -9.43 6.45
C THR A 133 16.06 -10.48 5.36
N GLY A 134 14.98 -11.00 4.77
CA GLY A 134 15.07 -12.01 3.71
C GLY A 134 15.75 -11.48 2.45
N LEU A 135 15.40 -10.27 2.01
CA LEU A 135 15.98 -9.64 0.82
C LEU A 135 17.45 -9.27 1.03
N ALA A 136 17.82 -8.75 2.22
CA ALA A 136 19.22 -8.50 2.55
C ALA A 136 20.06 -9.78 2.51
N ARG A 137 19.57 -10.88 3.09
CA ARG A 137 20.25 -12.19 3.06
C ARG A 137 20.38 -12.71 1.63
N LEU A 138 19.30 -12.69 0.85
CA LEU A 138 19.30 -13.13 -0.55
C LEU A 138 20.29 -12.32 -1.40
N ASN A 139 20.34 -11.00 -1.23
CA ASN A 139 21.27 -10.14 -1.96
C ASN A 139 22.73 -10.31 -1.52
N ARG A 140 22.98 -10.82 -0.30
CA ARG A 140 24.33 -11.20 0.19
C ARG A 140 24.80 -12.58 -0.30
N GLY A 141 24.00 -13.27 -1.11
CA GLY A 141 24.36 -14.59 -1.62
C GLY A 141 24.08 -15.74 -0.64
N ASP A 142 23.21 -15.52 0.36
CA ASP A 142 22.65 -16.65 1.12
C ASP A 142 21.81 -17.49 0.14
N GLU A 143 22.30 -18.68 -0.22
CA GLU A 143 21.62 -19.63 -1.10
C GLU A 143 21.19 -20.93 -0.38
N GLU A 144 21.28 -20.95 0.95
CA GLU A 144 20.92 -22.12 1.75
C GLU A 144 19.44 -22.49 1.57
N GLY A 145 19.15 -23.76 1.27
CA GLY A 145 17.77 -24.24 1.08
C GLY A 145 17.03 -23.67 -0.15
N LEU A 146 17.68 -22.87 -1.02
CA LEU A 146 17.03 -22.39 -2.25
C LEU A 146 16.87 -23.51 -3.28
N PRO A 147 15.74 -23.55 -4.02
CA PRO A 147 15.61 -24.41 -5.18
C PRO A 147 16.69 -24.13 -6.23
N ILE A 148 17.15 -25.17 -6.93
CA ILE A 148 18.20 -25.07 -7.97
C ILE A 148 17.86 -24.00 -9.01
N GLU A 149 16.59 -23.95 -9.43
CA GLU A 149 16.08 -22.95 -10.39
C GLU A 149 16.32 -21.50 -9.91
N THR A 150 16.15 -21.24 -8.61
CA THR A 150 16.36 -19.91 -8.03
C THR A 150 17.83 -19.55 -7.97
N LYS A 151 18.72 -20.53 -7.72
CA LYS A 151 20.18 -20.32 -7.76
C LYS A 151 20.64 -19.99 -9.18
N SER A 152 20.21 -20.78 -10.17
CA SER A 152 20.58 -20.61 -11.57
C SER A 152 19.98 -19.38 -12.26
N ALA A 153 18.91 -18.79 -11.70
CA ALA A 153 18.27 -17.63 -12.31
C ALA A 153 19.14 -16.37 -12.22
N ASN A 154 19.19 -15.60 -13.31
CA ASN A 154 19.94 -14.35 -13.39
C ASN A 154 19.10 -13.14 -12.95
N GLY A 155 19.77 -12.12 -12.42
CA GLY A 155 19.17 -10.84 -12.05
C GLY A 155 18.98 -10.65 -10.54
N SER A 156 18.51 -9.45 -10.18
CA SER A 156 18.35 -9.04 -8.78
C SER A 156 17.01 -9.51 -8.21
N TYR A 157 16.97 -9.67 -6.88
CA TYR A 157 15.74 -9.92 -6.16
C TYR A 157 14.92 -8.63 -6.01
N TYR A 158 13.62 -8.69 -6.31
CA TYR A 158 12.70 -7.56 -6.14
C TYR A 158 11.27 -8.02 -5.86
N VAL A 159 10.45 -7.08 -5.40
CA VAL A 159 9.02 -7.30 -5.11
C VAL A 159 8.20 -6.46 -6.07
N ALA A 160 7.21 -7.06 -6.74
CA ALA A 160 6.34 -6.39 -7.68
C ALA A 160 4.87 -6.50 -7.28
N LEU A 161 4.16 -5.38 -7.35
CA LEU A 161 2.71 -5.33 -7.15
C LEU A 161 2.00 -5.89 -8.39
N GLY A 162 1.19 -6.93 -8.22
CA GLY A 162 0.52 -7.62 -9.32
C GLY A 162 -0.92 -7.18 -9.56
N ALA A 163 -1.68 -6.87 -8.50
CA ALA A 163 -3.03 -6.31 -8.61
C ALA A 163 -3.45 -5.65 -7.30
N VAL A 164 -4.42 -4.75 -7.39
CA VAL A 164 -5.08 -4.09 -6.25
C VAL A 164 -6.59 -4.04 -6.46
N SER A 165 -7.34 -4.07 -5.37
CA SER A 165 -8.76 -3.69 -5.31
C SER A 165 -9.01 -2.80 -4.10
N CYS A 166 -10.03 -1.97 -4.17
CA CYS A 166 -10.44 -1.11 -3.07
C CYS A 166 -11.97 -1.03 -3.03
N PHE A 167 -12.53 -1.22 -1.84
CA PHE A 167 -13.95 -1.17 -1.54
C PHE A 167 -14.19 0.00 -0.59
N PHE A 168 -15.09 0.90 -0.96
CA PHE A 168 -15.36 2.14 -0.23
C PHE A 168 -16.63 1.97 0.60
N GLN A 169 -16.52 2.13 1.92
CA GLN A 169 -17.64 2.01 2.86
C GLN A 169 -18.18 3.37 3.31
N LYS A 170 -17.29 4.35 3.55
CA LYS A 170 -17.65 5.69 4.04
C LYS A 170 -16.78 6.77 3.39
N GLN A 171 -17.35 7.96 3.24
CA GLN A 171 -16.63 9.13 2.72
C GLN A 171 -15.61 9.67 3.74
N ILE A 172 -14.54 10.28 3.22
CA ILE A 172 -13.55 11.02 4.02
C ILE A 172 -13.65 12.49 3.64
N GLU A 173 -13.91 13.33 4.64
CA GLU A 173 -14.10 14.77 4.48
C GLU A 173 -12.80 15.48 4.09
N PRO A 174 -12.88 16.67 3.47
CA PRO A 174 -11.71 17.50 3.21
C PRO A 174 -10.93 17.78 4.49
N LEU A 175 -9.60 17.73 4.39
CA LEU A 175 -8.65 17.93 5.48
C LEU A 175 -8.74 16.92 6.63
N GLN A 176 -9.65 15.93 6.54
CA GLN A 176 -9.78 14.89 7.53
C GLN A 176 -8.57 13.95 7.52
N SER A 177 -8.04 13.66 8.70
CA SER A 177 -6.94 12.71 8.88
C SER A 177 -7.47 11.30 9.12
N PHE A 178 -6.75 10.32 8.59
CA PHE A 178 -7.09 8.90 8.70
C PHE A 178 -5.81 8.07 8.89
N GLU A 179 -6.01 6.82 9.30
CA GLU A 179 -4.95 5.83 9.44
C GLU A 179 -5.17 4.68 8.46
N ILE A 180 -4.09 4.04 8.04
CA ILE A 180 -4.12 2.85 7.18
C ILE A 180 -3.44 1.72 7.94
N TYR A 181 -4.22 0.68 8.22
CA TYR A 181 -3.79 -0.55 8.87
C TYR A 181 -3.53 -1.58 7.78
N THR A 182 -2.27 -1.89 7.51
CA THR A 182 -1.89 -2.87 6.49
C THR A 182 -1.25 -4.09 7.16
N ARG A 183 -1.72 -5.29 6.80
CA ARG A 183 -1.17 -6.56 7.30
C ARG A 183 -1.18 -7.62 6.21
N VAL A 184 -0.41 -8.69 6.43
CA VAL A 184 -0.55 -9.92 5.63
C VAL A 184 -1.95 -10.49 5.84
N LEU A 185 -2.63 -10.80 4.73
CA LEU A 185 -3.86 -11.57 4.75
C LEU A 185 -3.54 -13.06 4.63
N SER A 186 -2.74 -13.43 3.63
CA SER A 186 -2.33 -14.81 3.34
C SER A 186 -1.25 -14.82 2.25
N TRP A 187 -0.78 -16.00 1.85
CA TRP A 187 0.01 -16.22 0.65
C TRP A 187 -0.31 -17.59 0.04
N ASP A 188 -0.05 -17.70 -1.26
CA ASP A 188 -0.07 -18.96 -2.01
C ASP A 188 1.31 -19.22 -2.65
N ARG A 189 1.38 -20.10 -3.67
CA ARG A 189 2.62 -20.38 -4.40
C ARG A 189 3.28 -19.18 -5.07
N LYS A 190 2.50 -18.16 -5.48
CA LYS A 190 2.96 -17.05 -6.34
C LYS A 190 2.84 -15.69 -5.67
N TRP A 191 1.78 -15.50 -4.89
CA TRP A 191 1.29 -14.22 -4.42
C TRP A 191 1.33 -14.14 -2.89
N LEU A 192 1.88 -13.04 -2.39
CA LEU A 192 1.65 -12.55 -1.03
C LEU A 192 0.47 -11.57 -1.07
N TYR A 193 -0.59 -11.87 -0.31
CA TYR A 193 -1.77 -11.03 -0.25
C TYR A 193 -1.72 -10.13 0.99
N LEU A 194 -1.85 -8.82 0.78
CA LEU A 194 -2.00 -7.83 1.84
C LEU A 194 -3.44 -7.33 1.89
N VAL A 195 -3.92 -7.10 3.11
CA VAL A 195 -5.16 -6.37 3.37
C VAL A 195 -4.85 -5.05 4.06
N SER A 196 -5.49 -3.99 3.59
CA SER A 196 -5.38 -2.63 4.11
C SER A 196 -6.75 -2.10 4.49
N HIS A 197 -6.90 -1.58 5.71
CA HIS A 197 -8.10 -0.87 6.13
C HIS A 197 -7.77 0.60 6.37
N VAL A 198 -8.47 1.48 5.66
CA VAL A 198 -8.44 2.93 5.89
C VAL A 198 -9.46 3.24 6.96
N VAL A 199 -9.03 3.79 8.08
CA VAL A 199 -9.86 3.97 9.27
C VAL A 199 -9.77 5.38 9.83
N GLU A 200 -10.79 5.74 10.62
CA GLU A 200 -10.78 6.96 11.41
C GLU A 200 -9.57 7.03 12.34
N LYS A 201 -8.82 8.14 12.24
CA LYS A 201 -7.57 8.31 12.97
C LYS A 201 -7.81 8.28 14.48
N GLY A 202 -7.17 7.34 15.16
CA GLY A 202 -7.24 7.22 16.63
C GLY A 202 -8.53 6.62 17.18
N ALA A 203 -9.49 6.23 16.32
CA ALA A 203 -10.67 5.49 16.73
C ALA A 203 -10.27 4.09 17.20
N ILE A 204 -9.47 3.39 16.39
CA ILE A 204 -8.87 2.10 16.72
C ILE A 204 -7.47 2.36 17.27
N LYS A 205 -7.14 1.80 18.44
CA LYS A 205 -5.81 1.89 19.05
C LYS A 205 -5.39 0.50 19.52
N PRO A 206 -4.37 -0.13 18.89
CA PRO A 206 -3.86 -1.42 19.32
C PRO A 206 -3.38 -1.42 20.77
N GLU A 207 -3.45 -2.59 21.42
CA GLU A 207 -2.83 -2.83 22.73
C GLU A 207 -1.31 -2.84 22.70
N ALA A 208 -0.72 -3.08 21.53
CA ALA A 208 0.71 -2.97 21.28
C ALA A 208 0.98 -2.66 19.82
N TYR A 209 2.01 -1.86 19.56
CA TYR A 209 2.51 -1.56 18.22
C TYR A 209 3.76 -2.41 17.93
N VAL A 210 3.60 -3.72 17.78
CA VAL A 210 4.75 -4.65 17.69
C VAL A 210 5.69 -4.40 16.51
N LEU A 211 5.17 -3.89 15.39
CA LEU A 211 5.98 -3.47 14.23
C LEU A 211 6.46 -2.01 14.30
N GLN A 212 6.02 -1.25 15.30
CA GLN A 212 6.33 0.17 15.49
C GLN A 212 6.51 0.48 16.98
N PRO A 213 7.50 -0.14 17.68
CA PRO A 213 7.59 -0.12 19.15
C PRO A 213 7.85 1.27 19.73
N TRP A 214 8.29 2.24 18.93
CA TRP A 214 8.40 3.64 19.32
C TRP A 214 7.05 4.36 19.48
N LYS A 215 5.94 3.77 19.03
CA LYS A 215 4.60 4.32 19.22
C LYS A 215 4.07 3.97 20.61
N LYS A 216 3.45 4.96 21.27
CA LYS A 216 2.83 4.78 22.58
C LYS A 216 1.61 3.87 22.48
N SER A 217 1.55 2.86 23.34
CA SER A 217 0.38 2.01 23.49
C SER A 217 -0.62 2.54 24.54
N LYS A 218 -1.86 2.02 24.50
CA LYS A 218 -2.92 2.31 25.47
C LYS A 218 -2.70 1.55 26.79
N ARG A 219 -3.21 2.10 27.91
CA ARG A 219 -3.27 1.37 29.18
C ARG A 219 -4.36 0.29 29.11
N ARG A 220 -4.06 -0.92 29.63
CA ARG A 220 -4.92 -2.11 29.65
C ARG A 220 -6.36 -1.84 30.14
N SER A 221 -6.54 -0.94 31.10
CA SER A 221 -7.85 -0.57 31.66
C SER A 221 -8.81 0.12 30.67
N GLU A 222 -8.29 0.76 29.62
CA GLU A 222 -9.12 1.38 28.58
C GLU A 222 -9.33 0.47 27.36
N ALA A 223 -8.58 -0.64 27.25
CA ALA A 223 -8.75 -1.63 26.19
C ALA A 223 -10.01 -2.47 26.42
N LEU A 224 -10.19 -2.96 27.65
CA LEU A 224 -11.34 -3.77 28.09
C LEU A 224 -12.70 -3.08 27.88
N LYS A 225 -12.78 -1.74 27.94
CA LYS A 225 -14.03 -0.99 27.72
C LYS A 225 -14.49 -0.95 26.25
N ARG A 226 -13.65 -1.40 25.30
CA ARG A 226 -13.93 -1.32 23.86
C ARG A 226 -14.06 -2.69 23.17
N GLU A 227 -13.89 -3.80 23.89
CA GLU A 227 -13.98 -5.15 23.28
C GLU A 227 -15.36 -5.42 22.65
N ASP A 228 -16.42 -4.78 23.13
CA ASP A 228 -17.79 -4.89 22.58
C ASP A 228 -18.10 -3.91 21.43
N GLU A 229 -17.17 -3.02 21.06
CA GLU A 229 -17.43 -2.01 20.03
C GLU A 229 -17.15 -2.55 18.62
N ASP A 230 -18.14 -2.54 17.73
CA ASP A 230 -17.95 -2.95 16.34
C ASP A 230 -17.00 -1.99 15.60
N LEU A 231 -15.73 -2.39 15.51
CA LEU A 231 -14.65 -1.62 14.87
C LEU A 231 -14.91 -1.32 13.39
N ARG A 232 -15.75 -2.12 12.72
CA ARG A 232 -16.08 -1.93 11.29
C ARG A 232 -16.73 -0.58 11.02
N LYS A 233 -17.38 0.03 12.01
CA LYS A 233 -17.98 1.35 11.89
C LYS A 233 -16.96 2.47 11.67
N HIS A 234 -15.68 2.25 11.99
CA HIS A 234 -14.62 3.24 11.79
C HIS A 234 -13.87 3.05 10.47
N ILE A 235 -14.26 2.07 9.64
CA ILE A 235 -13.63 1.80 8.35
C ILE A 235 -14.24 2.70 7.27
N TYR A 236 -13.38 3.47 6.60
CA TYR A 236 -13.72 4.24 5.41
C TYR A 236 -13.61 3.41 4.14
N ALA A 237 -12.52 2.65 4.01
CA ALA A 237 -12.25 1.82 2.85
C ALA A 237 -11.47 0.57 3.25
N SER A 238 -11.61 -0.50 2.49
CA SER A 238 -10.82 -1.73 2.60
C SER A 238 -10.22 -2.09 1.25
N SER A 239 -8.94 -2.45 1.22
CA SER A 239 -8.20 -2.75 0.00
C SER A 239 -7.47 -4.07 0.12
N LEU A 240 -7.49 -4.86 -0.96
CA LEU A 240 -6.63 -6.02 -1.12
C LEU A 240 -5.55 -5.73 -2.16
N ALA A 241 -4.35 -6.27 -1.94
CA ALA A 241 -3.26 -6.21 -2.91
C ALA A 241 -2.55 -7.56 -2.96
N ARG A 242 -2.06 -7.95 -4.13
CA ARG A 242 -1.19 -9.13 -4.29
C ARG A 242 0.18 -8.72 -4.79
N TYR A 243 1.21 -9.27 -4.18
CA TYR A 243 2.61 -9.04 -4.51
C TYR A 243 3.29 -10.33 -4.94
N CYS A 244 4.16 -10.27 -5.93
CA CYS A 244 5.03 -11.39 -6.29
C CYS A 244 6.48 -11.04 -5.99
N PHE A 245 7.24 -12.06 -5.60
CA PHE A 245 8.68 -11.99 -5.43
C PHE A 245 9.37 -12.50 -6.69
N LYS A 246 10.42 -11.83 -7.14
CA LYS A 246 11.11 -12.18 -8.38
C LYS A 246 12.63 -12.12 -8.23
N LYS A 247 13.33 -12.99 -8.97
CA LYS A 247 14.77 -12.87 -9.31
C LYS A 247 14.86 -12.76 -10.82
N GLY A 248 15.10 -11.54 -11.31
CA GLY A 248 14.96 -11.25 -12.75
C GLY A 248 13.58 -11.65 -13.27
N ARG A 249 13.52 -12.57 -14.24
CA ARG A 249 12.26 -13.07 -14.81
C ARG A 249 11.62 -14.21 -14.00
N LEU A 250 12.37 -14.85 -13.10
CA LEU A 250 11.87 -15.96 -12.30
C LEU A 250 10.97 -15.43 -11.18
N THR A 251 9.79 -16.02 -11.01
CA THR A 251 8.92 -15.77 -9.85
C THR A 251 9.27 -16.74 -8.73
N ILE A 252 9.42 -16.23 -7.52
CA ILE A 252 9.82 -16.97 -6.32
C ILE A 252 8.61 -17.12 -5.41
N ASN A 253 8.50 -18.29 -4.78
CA ASN A 253 7.47 -18.54 -3.78
C ASN A 253 7.62 -17.57 -2.58
N PRO A 254 6.55 -16.89 -2.14
CA PRO A 254 6.55 -16.03 -0.96
C PRO A 254 7.17 -16.66 0.29
N GLU A 255 6.94 -17.96 0.54
CA GLU A 255 7.47 -18.64 1.72
C GLU A 255 9.00 -18.64 1.78
N ILE A 256 9.68 -18.71 0.64
CA ILE A 256 11.15 -18.64 0.60
C ILE A 256 11.62 -17.30 1.19
N VAL A 257 10.93 -16.21 0.83
CA VAL A 257 11.27 -14.87 1.32
C VAL A 257 10.88 -14.71 2.79
N LEU A 258 9.70 -15.20 3.19
CA LEU A 258 9.20 -15.11 4.57
C LEU A 258 10.06 -15.95 5.55
N GLU A 259 10.44 -17.16 5.16
CA GLU A 259 11.34 -18.04 5.93
C GLU A 259 12.70 -17.37 6.14
N ARG A 260 13.27 -16.81 5.07
CA ARG A 260 14.55 -16.07 5.13
C ARG A 260 14.45 -14.79 5.94
N SER A 261 13.29 -14.15 5.93
CA SER A 261 12.96 -13.03 6.82
C SER A 261 12.75 -13.45 8.28
N ARG A 262 12.85 -14.74 8.63
CA ARG A 262 12.59 -15.29 9.97
C ARG A 262 11.14 -15.07 10.44
N LEU A 263 10.21 -14.96 9.50
CA LEU A 263 8.79 -14.73 9.75
C LEU A 263 7.94 -16.01 9.72
N LEU A 264 8.53 -17.15 9.40
CA LEU A 264 7.89 -18.46 9.47
C LEU A 264 8.54 -19.31 10.57
N PRO A 265 7.75 -20.11 11.32
CA PRO A 265 8.32 -21.17 12.13
C PRO A 265 8.97 -22.23 11.24
N GLN A 266 9.80 -23.09 11.82
CA GLN A 266 10.47 -24.14 11.07
C GLN A 266 9.45 -25.04 10.36
N ARG A 267 9.61 -25.20 9.04
CA ARG A 267 8.75 -26.07 8.25
C ARG A 267 8.99 -27.54 8.62
N PRO A 268 7.95 -28.34 8.89
CA PRO A 268 8.08 -29.79 9.03
C PRO A 268 8.64 -30.42 7.75
N THR A 269 9.53 -31.41 7.87
CA THR A 269 10.26 -32.04 6.74
C THR A 269 9.33 -32.64 5.67
N ASN A 270 8.13 -33.03 6.08
CA ASN A 270 7.11 -33.69 5.27
C ASN A 270 6.09 -32.72 4.63
N VAL A 271 6.27 -31.41 4.79
CA VAL A 271 5.43 -30.38 4.17
C VAL A 271 6.20 -29.68 3.05
N GLY A 272 5.64 -29.70 1.84
CA GLY A 272 6.18 -28.97 0.69
C GLY A 272 5.75 -27.51 0.64
N LEU A 273 6.22 -26.78 -0.37
CA LEU A 273 5.72 -25.44 -0.66
C LEU A 273 4.22 -25.46 -1.01
N PRO A 274 3.45 -24.41 -0.68
CA PRO A 274 2.02 -24.38 -0.93
C PRO A 274 1.71 -24.46 -2.43
N PRO A 275 0.58 -25.08 -2.81
CA PRO A 275 0.11 -25.08 -4.19
C PRO A 275 -0.32 -23.68 -4.62
N ARG A 276 -0.43 -23.47 -5.94
CA ARG A 276 -1.05 -22.23 -6.47
C ARG A 276 -2.54 -22.30 -6.15
N ALA A 277 -3.13 -21.20 -5.73
CA ALA A 277 -4.57 -21.12 -5.41
C ALA A 277 -5.48 -21.46 -6.60
N GLU A 278 -4.95 -21.37 -7.82
CA GLU A 278 -5.64 -21.72 -9.07
C GLU A 278 -5.68 -23.24 -9.35
N VAL A 279 -6.27 -24.07 -8.48
CA VAL A 279 -6.84 -25.37 -8.90
C VAL A 279 -7.93 -25.81 -7.91
N SER A 280 -9.19 -25.61 -8.29
CA SER A 280 -10.28 -26.54 -7.92
C SER A 280 -10.94 -26.97 -9.24
N ASN A 281 -10.93 -28.28 -9.48
CA ASN A 281 -11.16 -29.00 -10.73
C ASN A 281 -12.43 -28.60 -11.50
N ASN A 282 -12.25 -28.13 -12.74
CA ASN A 282 -12.89 -28.57 -14.00
C ASN A 282 -12.72 -27.49 -15.08
N ALA A 283 -11.59 -27.50 -15.80
CA ALA A 283 -11.51 -26.90 -17.13
C ALA A 283 -10.32 -27.50 -17.90
N THR A 284 -10.63 -27.94 -19.12
CA THR A 284 -9.79 -28.45 -20.22
C THR A 284 -8.54 -27.58 -20.46
N PRO A 285 -7.42 -28.14 -20.97
CA PRO A 285 -6.16 -27.41 -21.02
C PRO A 285 -6.20 -26.35 -22.12
N SER A 286 -6.37 -25.09 -21.73
CA SER A 286 -6.05 -23.97 -22.59
C SER A 286 -4.59 -23.61 -22.41
N GLU A 287 -3.84 -23.88 -23.48
CA GLU A 287 -2.48 -23.44 -23.73
C GLU A 287 -2.32 -21.94 -23.46
N ASN A 288 -1.15 -21.59 -22.92
CA ASN A 288 -0.59 -20.25 -22.90
C ASN A 288 -1.47 -19.17 -22.24
N ALA A 289 -1.53 -19.22 -20.90
CA ALA A 289 -1.72 -18.01 -20.11
C ALA A 289 -0.51 -17.08 -20.32
N GLN A 290 -0.54 -16.31 -21.40
CA GLN A 290 0.36 -15.20 -21.62
C GLN A 290 0.25 -14.24 -20.43
N THR A 291 1.38 -14.02 -19.79
CA THR A 291 1.64 -12.90 -18.88
C THR A 291 1.02 -11.64 -19.49
N PRO A 292 0.16 -10.88 -18.77
CA PRO A 292 -0.31 -9.61 -19.29
C PRO A 292 0.89 -8.72 -19.58
N ALA A 293 1.06 -8.39 -20.85
CA ALA A 293 1.98 -7.42 -21.46
C ALA A 293 3.15 -6.97 -20.58
N SER A 294 4.22 -7.76 -20.53
CA SER A 294 5.56 -7.21 -20.38
C SER A 294 6.07 -6.83 -21.77
N ASN A 295 5.75 -5.64 -22.25
CA ASN A 295 6.42 -5.03 -23.39
C ASN A 295 6.55 -3.53 -23.12
N VAL A 296 7.78 -3.08 -22.84
CA VAL A 296 8.59 -2.21 -23.71
C VAL A 296 9.96 -2.08 -23.03
N ASP A 297 11.00 -2.07 -23.85
CA ASP A 297 12.37 -1.71 -23.50
C ASP A 297 12.39 -0.31 -22.85
N LEU A 298 12.54 -0.25 -21.52
CA LEU A 298 12.37 0.99 -20.76
C LEU A 298 13.58 1.21 -19.84
N SER A 299 14.47 2.10 -20.28
CA SER A 299 15.47 2.80 -19.48
C SER A 299 14.82 3.78 -18.49
N GLY A 300 13.89 3.28 -17.67
CA GLY A 300 13.05 4.03 -16.74
C GLY A 300 13.30 3.68 -15.26
N PRO A 301 12.45 4.18 -14.33
CA PRO A 301 12.67 4.24 -12.87
C PRO A 301 12.95 2.90 -12.17
N GLU A 302 12.74 1.75 -12.81
CA GLU A 302 13.20 0.44 -12.32
C GLU A 302 14.73 0.31 -12.32
N THR A 303 15.42 0.98 -13.24
CA THR A 303 16.90 1.03 -13.27
C THR A 303 17.43 1.80 -12.06
N VAL A 304 16.74 2.88 -11.68
CA VAL A 304 17.03 3.64 -10.47
C VAL A 304 16.73 2.80 -9.23
N ALA A 305 15.58 2.12 -9.18
CA ALA A 305 15.26 1.22 -8.07
C ALA A 305 16.26 0.05 -7.95
N ARG A 306 16.76 -0.47 -9.07
CA ARG A 306 17.78 -1.52 -9.16
C ARG A 306 19.14 -1.03 -8.69
N GLU A 307 19.61 0.13 -9.18
CA GLU A 307 20.91 0.69 -8.79
C GLU A 307 20.93 1.17 -7.34
N VAL A 308 19.80 1.72 -6.87
CA VAL A 308 19.58 2.01 -5.45
C VAL A 308 19.60 0.71 -4.65
N SER A 309 18.93 -0.36 -5.07
CA SER A 309 18.98 -1.67 -4.38
C SER A 309 20.39 -2.26 -4.31
N THR A 310 21.17 -2.19 -5.39
CA THR A 310 22.55 -2.71 -5.43
C THR A 310 23.51 -1.87 -4.58
N ARG A 311 23.53 -0.54 -4.73
CA ARG A 311 24.45 0.34 -3.97
C ARG A 311 24.10 0.45 -2.48
N LEU A 312 22.87 0.10 -2.09
CA LEU A 312 22.45 0.10 -0.69
C LEU A 312 22.72 -1.23 0.04
N GLY A 313 23.06 -2.30 -0.68
CA GLY A 313 23.54 -3.55 -0.08
C GLY A 313 24.84 -3.38 0.70
N ASP A 314 25.70 -2.46 0.25
CA ASP A 314 27.03 -2.21 0.80
C ASP A 314 27.02 -1.49 2.16
N TYR A 315 25.98 -0.70 2.48
CA TYR A 315 25.90 0.10 3.72
C TYR A 315 25.34 -0.65 4.95
N ALA A 316 24.69 -1.80 4.75
CA ALA A 316 24.03 -2.57 5.82
C ALA A 316 25.01 -3.45 6.64
N GLU A 317 26.31 -3.14 6.59
CA GLU A 317 27.41 -3.91 7.18
C GLU A 317 27.38 -3.96 8.73
N HIS A 318 26.50 -3.20 9.40
CA HIS A 318 26.60 -2.91 10.84
C HIS A 318 25.49 -3.48 11.74
N ILE A 319 24.56 -4.32 11.25
CA ILE A 319 23.51 -4.90 12.11
C ILE A 319 23.83 -6.37 12.41
N GLY A 320 24.42 -6.58 13.59
CA GLY A 320 24.81 -7.88 14.12
C GLY A 320 23.63 -8.81 14.40
N ASP A 321 23.93 -10.11 14.29
CA ASP A 321 22.98 -11.21 14.37
C ASP A 321 22.71 -11.56 15.83
N HIS A 322 21.57 -11.12 16.38
CA HIS A 322 21.11 -11.55 17.71
C HIS A 322 19.91 -12.50 17.56
N HIS A 323 20.18 -13.80 17.71
CA HIS A 323 19.18 -14.83 17.94
C HIS A 323 18.72 -14.79 19.40
N ALA A 324 17.57 -14.19 19.68
CA ALA A 324 16.86 -14.37 20.94
C ALA A 324 15.75 -15.41 20.72
N VAL A 325 15.92 -16.57 21.35
CA VAL A 325 14.93 -17.66 21.40
C VAL A 325 13.98 -17.33 22.55
N ASP A 326 12.79 -16.80 22.23
CA ASP A 326 11.68 -16.68 23.18
C ASP A 326 10.58 -17.68 22.79
N ASP A 327 10.34 -18.60 23.71
CA ASP A 327 9.53 -19.84 23.65
C ASP A 327 8.00 -19.62 23.74
N ASP A 328 7.48 -18.56 23.11
CA ASP A 328 6.03 -18.25 23.04
C ASP A 328 5.59 -17.95 21.58
N GLY A 329 6.18 -18.68 20.63
CA GLY A 329 6.01 -18.48 19.19
C GLY A 329 4.83 -19.25 18.59
N TRP A 330 4.22 -18.70 17.54
CA TRP A 330 3.30 -19.45 16.67
C TRP A 330 3.96 -20.74 16.17
N LEU A 331 3.29 -21.88 16.34
CA LEU A 331 3.73 -23.14 15.73
C LEU A 331 3.38 -23.15 14.24
N TRP A 332 3.96 -24.10 13.48
CA TRP A 332 3.64 -24.27 12.05
C TRP A 332 2.13 -24.46 11.82
N GLY A 333 1.46 -25.20 12.71
CA GLY A 333 0.00 -25.40 12.63
C GLY A 333 -0.81 -24.11 12.77
N ASP A 334 -0.41 -23.21 13.69
CA ASP A 334 -1.08 -21.91 13.88
C ASP A 334 -0.87 -21.00 12.67
N MET A 335 0.37 -20.98 12.16
CA MET A 335 0.76 -20.25 10.95
C MET A 335 -0.06 -20.68 9.74
N GLU A 336 -0.13 -22.00 9.53
CA GLU A 336 -0.87 -22.59 8.42
C GLU A 336 -2.37 -22.36 8.54
N LYS A 337 -2.93 -22.45 9.75
CA LYS A 337 -4.35 -22.17 10.01
C LYS A 337 -4.71 -20.72 9.66
N GLU A 338 -3.92 -19.73 10.10
CA GLU A 338 -4.19 -18.34 9.75
C GLU A 338 -3.97 -18.07 8.26
N ARG A 339 -2.94 -18.68 7.66
CA ARG A 339 -2.69 -18.58 6.22
C ARG A 339 -3.91 -19.09 5.44
N LEU A 340 -4.41 -20.29 5.74
CA LEU A 340 -5.57 -20.88 5.08
C LEU A 340 -6.83 -20.05 5.30
N ARG A 341 -7.08 -19.55 6.53
CA ARG A 341 -8.20 -18.64 6.83
C ARG A 341 -8.18 -17.41 5.93
N GLY A 342 -7.03 -16.78 5.74
CA GLY A 342 -6.91 -15.63 4.83
C GLY A 342 -6.99 -15.99 3.35
N LEU A 343 -6.54 -17.20 2.99
CA LEU A 343 -6.51 -17.68 1.60
C LEU A 343 -7.92 -17.85 1.04
N GLU A 344 -8.88 -18.28 1.85
CA GLU A 344 -10.30 -18.38 1.48
C GLU A 344 -10.81 -17.08 0.85
N THR A 345 -10.47 -15.92 1.43
CA THR A 345 -10.84 -14.62 0.87
C THR A 345 -9.96 -14.24 -0.33
N ALA A 346 -8.65 -14.51 -0.25
CA ALA A 346 -7.69 -14.11 -1.28
C ALA A 346 -7.95 -14.79 -2.63
N VAL A 347 -8.42 -16.03 -2.65
CA VAL A 347 -8.75 -16.78 -3.88
C VAL A 347 -9.82 -16.07 -4.70
N HIS A 348 -10.83 -15.46 -4.05
CA HIS A 348 -11.86 -14.69 -4.76
C HIS A 348 -11.28 -13.46 -5.45
N PHE A 349 -10.38 -12.74 -4.78
CA PHE A 349 -9.68 -11.61 -5.39
C PHE A 349 -8.80 -12.06 -6.56
N ASP A 350 -8.13 -13.20 -6.45
CA ASP A 350 -7.29 -13.74 -7.51
C ASP A 350 -8.11 -14.11 -8.76
N LYS A 351 -9.27 -14.74 -8.57
CA LYS A 351 -10.22 -15.09 -9.65
C LYS A 351 -10.67 -13.87 -10.46
N LEU A 352 -10.77 -12.68 -9.86
CA LEU A 352 -11.11 -11.45 -10.59
C LEU A 352 -10.06 -11.07 -11.65
N SER A 353 -8.85 -11.65 -11.62
CA SER A 353 -7.88 -11.48 -12.70
C SER A 353 -8.43 -11.89 -14.06
N ALA A 354 -9.37 -12.83 -14.11
CA ALA A 354 -10.00 -13.28 -15.34
C ALA A 354 -10.83 -12.18 -16.04
N VAL A 355 -11.03 -11.01 -15.42
CA VAL A 355 -11.78 -9.88 -16.03
C VAL A 355 -11.22 -9.41 -17.37
N HIS A 356 -9.94 -9.64 -17.66
CA HIS A 356 -9.38 -9.34 -19.00
C HIS A 356 -10.06 -10.15 -20.11
N ASN A 357 -10.63 -11.32 -19.79
CA ASN A 357 -11.41 -12.15 -20.72
C ASN A 357 -12.82 -11.61 -20.96
N GLU A 358 -13.28 -10.62 -20.19
CA GLU A 358 -14.58 -9.96 -20.39
C GLU A 358 -14.54 -8.90 -21.50
N LEU A 359 -13.39 -8.66 -22.14
CA LEU A 359 -13.32 -7.83 -23.34
C LEU A 359 -14.00 -8.56 -24.50
N ARG A 360 -15.26 -8.22 -24.76
CA ARG A 360 -16.06 -8.81 -25.83
C ARG A 360 -15.79 -8.06 -27.13
N ALA A 361 -15.05 -8.70 -28.04
CA ALA A 361 -14.88 -8.22 -29.41
C ALA A 361 -15.95 -8.84 -30.32
N GLY A 362 -17.16 -8.29 -30.29
CA GLY A 362 -18.26 -8.63 -31.20
C GLY A 362 -18.54 -7.53 -32.21
N GLU A 363 -19.60 -7.69 -33.01
CA GLU A 363 -20.05 -6.77 -34.08
C GLU A 363 -20.26 -5.31 -33.63
N VAL A 364 -20.42 -5.07 -32.32
CA VAL A 364 -20.65 -3.74 -31.72
C VAL A 364 -19.34 -2.91 -31.57
N LEU A 365 -18.17 -3.49 -31.84
CA LEU A 365 -16.91 -2.73 -31.86
C LEU A 365 -16.81 -1.90 -33.15
N GLY A 366 -17.32 -0.67 -33.11
CA GLY A 366 -17.17 0.31 -34.20
C GLY A 366 -18.47 0.83 -34.78
N GLU A 367 -19.62 0.22 -34.46
CA GLU A 367 -20.95 0.73 -34.80
C GLU A 367 -21.43 1.75 -33.75
N TYR A 368 -20.69 2.84 -33.59
CA TYR A 368 -21.16 4.01 -32.83
C TYR A 368 -21.47 5.13 -33.82
N ALA A 369 -22.45 4.90 -34.70
CA ALA A 369 -22.96 5.96 -35.57
C ALA A 369 -23.77 7.03 -34.80
N ASP A 370 -24.27 6.73 -33.60
CA ASP A 370 -25.27 7.57 -32.93
C ASP A 370 -25.04 7.75 -31.42
N TYR A 371 -23.88 8.26 -31.01
CA TYR A 371 -23.73 8.85 -29.68
C TYR A 371 -23.19 10.27 -29.81
N TRP A 372 -24.15 11.19 -29.91
CA TRP A 372 -24.08 12.65 -29.89
C TRP A 372 -23.48 13.22 -28.60
#